data_AF-A0A5C2A2T2-F1
#
_entry.id   AF-A0A5C2A2T2-F1
#
_cell.length_a   1.000
_cell.length_b   1.000
_cell.length_c   1.000
_cell.angle_alpha   90.00
_cell.angle_beta   90.00
_cell.angle_gamma   90.00
#
_symmetry.space_group_name_H-M   'P 1'
#
loop_
_entity.id
_entity.type
_entity.pdbx_description
1 polymer ?
#
loop_
_entity_poly.entity_id
_entity_poly.type
_entity_poly.pdbx_seq_one_letter_code
_entity_poly.pdbx_strand_id
1 'polypeptide(L)'
;MKLLAPVLWAMAALGVTWLVAVDSKESCTKHSNGCSTPLRLPCQEYFRPACDIHDNCYHCGTIFGISRKECDDAFLKDMNTLCKKLGSNSATCPARGKREVTSHRATSIAHSRLWKTALDQKSFLNRKARQAILLTPNSCLYWANNFYMAVHVFGARSYSRTTDPKDCQGLKHCLPNH
;
A
#
# COMPACT_ATOMS: atom_id res chain seq x y z
N MET A 1 18.22 32.83 -41.71
CA MET A 1 17.93 32.14 -40.43
C MET A 1 16.59 31.39 -40.55
N LYS A 2 16.57 30.07 -40.79
CA LYS A 2 15.33 29.28 -40.95
C LYS A 2 15.47 27.84 -40.40
N LEU A 3 15.93 27.69 -39.16
CA LEU A 3 16.14 26.36 -38.55
C LEU A 3 15.29 26.09 -37.30
N LEU A 4 14.28 26.92 -37.00
CA LEU A 4 13.46 26.76 -35.79
C LEU A 4 12.23 25.84 -35.97
N ALA A 5 11.75 25.63 -37.20
CA ALA A 5 10.55 24.84 -37.45
C ALA A 5 10.67 23.33 -37.14
N PRO A 6 11.76 22.60 -37.49
CA PRO A 6 11.82 21.16 -37.24
C PRO A 6 12.01 20.81 -35.76
N VAL A 7 12.61 21.71 -34.96
CA VAL A 7 12.82 21.47 -33.52
C VAL A 7 11.50 21.45 -32.76
N LEU A 8 10.53 22.29 -33.16
CA LEU A 8 9.22 22.38 -32.48
C LEU A 8 8.39 21.09 -32.62
N TRP A 9 8.46 20.41 -33.77
CA TRP A 9 7.74 19.14 -33.98
C TRP A 9 8.38 17.98 -33.23
N ALA A 10 9.71 17.93 -33.13
CA ALA A 10 10.40 16.90 -32.37
C ALA A 10 10.05 16.98 -30.87
N MET A 11 9.95 18.18 -30.31
CA MET A 11 9.57 18.35 -28.89
C MET A 11 8.10 18.01 -28.63
N ALA A 12 7.20 18.29 -29.58
CA ALA A 12 5.80 17.88 -29.46
C ALA A 12 5.65 16.35 -29.50
N ALA A 13 6.35 15.67 -30.42
CA ALA A 13 6.32 14.22 -30.51
C ALA A 13 6.94 13.54 -29.27
N LEU A 14 8.06 14.07 -28.75
CA LEU A 14 8.69 13.55 -27.55
C LEU A 14 7.86 13.84 -26.28
N GLY A 15 7.18 14.98 -26.22
CA GLY A 15 6.30 15.34 -25.11
C GLY A 15 5.02 14.49 -25.02
N VAL A 16 4.44 14.13 -26.17
CA VAL A 16 3.21 13.30 -26.22
C VAL A 16 3.48 11.87 -25.73
N THR A 17 4.67 11.31 -26.00
CA THR A 17 5.00 9.94 -25.54
C THR A 17 5.24 9.86 -24.02
N TRP A 18 5.68 10.95 -23.39
CA TRP A 18 5.94 10.98 -21.95
C TRP A 18 4.67 11.02 -21.07
N LEU A 19 3.53 11.45 -21.61
CA LEU A 19 2.29 11.61 -20.82
C LEU A 19 1.47 10.33 -20.66
N VAL A 20 1.73 9.27 -21.43
CA VAL A 20 0.88 8.05 -21.41
C VAL A 20 1.36 7.00 -20.40
N ALA A 21 2.54 7.18 -19.80
CA ALA A 21 2.91 6.41 -18.62
C ALA A 21 2.22 6.99 -17.37
N VAL A 22 0.88 7.05 -17.38
CA VAL A 22 0.12 7.08 -16.12
C VAL A 22 0.65 5.90 -15.30
N ASP A 23 1.22 6.21 -14.14
CA ASP A 23 1.80 5.19 -13.29
C ASP A 23 0.70 4.18 -12.94
N SER A 24 0.85 2.96 -13.46
CA SER A 24 -0.06 1.83 -13.23
C SER A 24 -0.38 1.60 -11.76
N LYS A 25 0.49 2.04 -10.83
CA LYS A 25 0.25 1.96 -9.39
C LYS A 25 -0.75 3.00 -8.89
N GLU A 26 -0.71 4.23 -9.43
CA GLU A 26 -1.61 5.29 -9.00
C GLU A 26 -3.05 4.99 -9.43
N SER A 27 -3.26 4.34 -10.58
CA SER A 27 -4.60 3.91 -10.97
C SER A 27 -5.18 2.87 -10.02
N CYS A 28 -4.35 1.96 -9.47
CA CYS A 28 -4.80 0.96 -8.52
C CYS A 28 -5.13 1.52 -7.13
N THR A 29 -4.99 2.82 -6.85
CA THR A 29 -5.48 3.40 -5.59
C THR A 29 -6.83 4.10 -5.75
N LYS A 30 -7.39 4.16 -6.96
CA LYS A 30 -8.59 4.96 -7.30
C LYS A 30 -9.77 4.75 -6.34
N HIS A 31 -10.10 3.50 -6.02
CA HIS A 31 -11.20 3.16 -5.10
C HIS A 31 -10.74 2.61 -3.75
N SER A 32 -9.47 2.82 -3.39
CA SER A 32 -8.92 2.32 -2.13
C SER A 32 -9.50 3.07 -0.92
N ASN A 33 -10.05 2.32 0.03
CA ASN A 33 -10.58 2.85 1.29
C ASN A 33 -9.75 2.38 2.51
N GLY A 34 -8.76 1.51 2.28
CA GLY A 34 -7.96 0.92 3.34
C GLY A 34 -8.42 -0.44 3.82
N CYS A 35 -8.65 -1.33 2.86
CA CYS A 35 -8.97 -2.74 3.04
C CYS A 35 -10.38 -2.99 3.57
N SER A 36 -11.30 -2.03 3.48
CA SER A 36 -12.70 -2.20 3.87
C SER A 36 -12.91 -2.71 5.31
N THR A 37 -12.05 -2.32 6.25
CA THR A 37 -12.13 -2.71 7.67
C THR A 37 -12.06 -1.49 8.61
N PRO A 38 -12.88 -1.43 9.67
CA PRO A 38 -12.79 -0.37 10.67
C PRO A 38 -11.61 -0.57 11.64
N LEU A 39 -10.98 -1.75 11.63
CA LEU A 39 -9.95 -2.12 12.58
C LEU A 39 -8.55 -1.72 12.08
N ARG A 40 -7.78 -1.04 12.95
CA ARG A 40 -6.34 -0.86 12.74
C ARG A 40 -5.61 -2.11 13.19
N LEU A 41 -5.14 -2.89 12.22
CA LEU A 41 -4.44 -4.15 12.47
C LEU A 41 -2.93 -4.00 12.15
N PRO A 42 -2.04 -4.69 12.88
CA PRO A 42 -0.61 -4.77 12.54
C PRO A 42 -0.39 -5.24 11.10
N CYS A 43 0.66 -4.73 10.44
CA CYS A 43 0.95 -4.97 9.01
C CYS A 43 0.06 -4.21 8.01
N GLN A 44 -0.90 -3.38 8.44
CA GLN A 44 -1.78 -2.63 7.53
C GLN A 44 -1.03 -1.89 6.42
N GLU A 45 0.04 -1.17 6.77
CA GLU A 45 0.85 -0.44 5.78
C GLU A 45 1.59 -1.37 4.82
N TYR A 46 1.99 -2.55 5.29
CA TYR A 46 2.70 -3.53 4.48
C TYR A 46 1.76 -4.21 3.48
N PHE A 47 0.52 -4.48 3.90
CA PHE A 47 -0.53 -5.06 3.05
C PHE A 47 -1.25 -4.05 2.18
N ARG A 48 -0.91 -2.75 2.27
CA ARG A 48 -1.55 -1.70 1.47
C ARG A 48 -1.65 -2.03 -0.02
N PRO A 49 -0.62 -2.56 -0.70
CA PRO A 49 -0.75 -2.92 -2.12
C PRO A 49 -1.83 -3.98 -2.41
N ALA A 50 -1.99 -4.97 -1.52
CA ALA A 50 -3.03 -5.98 -1.65
C ALA A 50 -4.43 -5.38 -1.38
N CYS A 51 -4.51 -4.44 -0.43
CA CYS A 51 -5.76 -3.75 -0.13
C CYS A 51 -6.24 -2.85 -1.27
N ASP A 52 -5.32 -2.14 -1.92
CA ASP A 52 -5.63 -1.24 -3.03
C ASP A 52 -6.26 -2.03 -4.21
N ILE A 53 -5.71 -3.21 -4.52
CA ILE A 53 -6.27 -4.16 -5.50
C ILE A 53 -7.64 -4.69 -5.03
N HIS A 54 -7.75 -5.11 -3.77
CA HIS A 54 -8.99 -5.65 -3.21
C HIS A 54 -10.14 -4.64 -3.21
N ASP A 55 -9.89 -3.41 -2.80
CA ASP A 55 -10.90 -2.35 -2.74
C ASP A 55 -11.37 -1.99 -4.18
N ASN A 56 -10.49 -1.97 -5.18
CA ASN A 56 -10.92 -1.85 -6.58
C ASN A 56 -11.72 -3.06 -7.05
N CYS A 57 -11.36 -4.27 -6.63
CA CYS A 57 -12.14 -5.47 -6.94
C CYS A 57 -13.53 -5.42 -6.31
N TYR A 58 -13.65 -4.90 -5.09
CA TYR A 58 -14.95 -4.66 -4.46
C TYR A 58 -15.78 -3.62 -5.20
N HIS A 59 -15.15 -2.59 -5.75
CA HIS A 59 -15.86 -1.57 -6.50
C HIS A 59 -16.25 -2.02 -7.92
N CYS A 60 -15.33 -2.68 -8.64
CA CYS A 60 -15.45 -2.95 -10.07
C CYS A 60 -15.64 -4.43 -10.43
N GLY A 61 -15.53 -5.36 -9.49
CA GLY A 61 -15.54 -6.80 -9.77
C GLY A 61 -16.77 -7.24 -10.56
N THR A 62 -17.96 -6.71 -10.24
CA THR A 62 -19.20 -7.03 -10.95
C THR A 62 -19.20 -6.64 -12.43
N ILE A 63 -18.54 -5.53 -12.80
CA ILE A 63 -18.37 -5.12 -14.21
C ILE A 63 -17.53 -6.14 -15.00
N PHE A 64 -16.59 -6.80 -14.34
CA PHE A 64 -15.70 -7.79 -14.93
C PHE A 64 -16.10 -9.24 -14.62
N GLY A 65 -17.28 -9.47 -14.06
CA GLY A 65 -17.76 -10.81 -13.72
C GLY A 65 -17.02 -11.49 -12.57
N ILE A 66 -16.34 -10.73 -11.72
CA ILE A 66 -15.57 -11.21 -10.57
C ILE A 66 -16.45 -11.14 -9.32
N SER A 67 -16.69 -12.29 -8.71
CA SER A 67 -17.45 -12.40 -7.46
C SER A 67 -16.69 -11.85 -6.26
N ARG A 68 -17.43 -11.50 -5.20
CA ARG A 68 -16.83 -11.09 -3.91
C ARG A 68 -15.84 -12.13 -3.39
N LYS A 69 -16.18 -13.42 -3.50
CA LYS A 69 -15.32 -14.51 -3.04
C LYS A 69 -13.99 -14.51 -3.78
N GLU A 70 -14.00 -14.30 -5.09
CA GLU A 70 -12.78 -14.21 -5.89
C GLU A 70 -11.92 -13.00 -5.50
N CYS A 71 -12.54 -11.85 -5.20
CA CYS A 71 -11.81 -10.71 -4.65
C CYS A 71 -11.15 -11.06 -3.31
N ASP A 72 -11.87 -11.69 -2.39
CA ASP A 72 -11.38 -12.05 -1.06
C ASP A 72 -10.24 -13.09 -1.13
N ASP A 73 -10.38 -14.11 -1.99
CA ASP A 73 -9.37 -15.14 -2.20
C ASP A 73 -8.08 -14.56 -2.81
N ALA A 74 -8.23 -13.65 -3.78
CA ALA A 74 -7.11 -12.91 -4.37
C ALA A 74 -6.40 -12.04 -3.33
N PHE A 75 -7.16 -11.36 -2.48
CA PHE A 75 -6.60 -10.54 -1.41
C PHE A 75 -5.71 -11.34 -0.45
N LEU A 76 -6.18 -12.52 -0.01
CA LEU A 76 -5.37 -13.41 0.82
C LEU A 76 -4.11 -13.88 0.08
N LYS A 77 -4.24 -14.25 -1.19
CA LYS A 77 -3.12 -14.67 -2.03
C LYS A 77 -2.07 -13.57 -2.18
N ASP A 78 -2.49 -12.32 -2.36
CA ASP A 78 -1.59 -11.17 -2.53
C ASP A 78 -0.86 -10.83 -1.24
N MET A 79 -1.56 -10.81 -0.10
CA MET A 79 -0.92 -10.65 1.21
C MET A 79 0.11 -11.76 1.47
N ASN A 80 -0.23 -13.01 1.19
CA ASN A 80 0.69 -14.13 1.33
C ASN A 80 1.90 -13.99 0.40
N THR A 81 1.70 -13.47 -0.82
CA THR A 81 2.78 -13.20 -1.77
C THR A 81 3.72 -12.11 -1.26
N LEU A 82 3.17 -11.03 -0.66
CA LEU A 82 3.97 -10.03 0.04
C LEU A 82 4.78 -10.68 1.17
N CYS A 83 4.15 -11.47 2.03
CA CYS A 83 4.86 -12.17 3.11
C CYS A 83 5.99 -13.09 2.63
N LYS A 84 5.79 -13.82 1.52
CA LYS A 84 6.82 -14.68 0.92
C LYS A 84 8.03 -13.88 0.44
N LYS A 85 7.84 -12.64 -0.04
CA LYS A 85 8.94 -11.76 -0.46
C LYS A 85 9.85 -11.33 0.70
N LEU A 86 9.41 -11.47 1.95
CA LEU A 86 10.28 -11.23 3.12
C LEU A 86 11.31 -12.35 3.36
N GLY A 87 11.16 -13.50 2.70
CA GLY A 87 12.02 -14.66 2.89
C GLY A 87 12.03 -15.14 4.35
N SER A 88 13.21 -15.43 4.89
CA SER A 88 13.43 -15.88 6.28
C SER A 88 12.93 -14.87 7.34
N ASN A 89 12.73 -13.60 6.95
CA ASN A 89 12.22 -12.54 7.83
C ASN A 89 10.69 -12.43 7.85
N SER A 90 9.98 -13.40 7.27
CA SER A 90 8.50 -13.44 7.26
C SER A 90 7.87 -13.42 8.66
N ALA A 91 8.65 -13.60 9.73
CA ALA A 91 8.19 -13.51 11.11
C ALA A 91 7.61 -12.14 11.50
N THR A 92 8.00 -11.05 10.82
CA THR A 92 7.47 -9.71 11.15
C THR A 92 7.32 -8.85 9.92
N CYS A 93 6.15 -8.23 9.75
CA CYS A 93 5.97 -7.23 8.72
C CYS A 93 6.86 -6.01 9.01
N PRO A 94 7.61 -5.51 8.03
CA PRO A 94 8.39 -4.31 8.23
C PRO A 94 7.42 -3.15 8.50
N ALA A 95 7.49 -2.56 9.70
CA ALA A 95 6.99 -1.21 9.87
C ALA A 95 7.74 -0.34 8.85
N ARG A 96 7.06 0.52 8.09
CA ARG A 96 7.74 1.44 7.17
C ARG A 96 8.93 2.03 7.91
N GLY A 97 10.14 1.71 7.42
CA GLY A 97 11.37 2.27 7.97
C GLY A 97 11.13 3.76 8.09
N LYS A 98 11.26 4.31 9.31
CA LYS A 98 11.18 5.76 9.50
C LYS A 98 12.05 6.35 8.41
N ARG A 99 11.45 7.12 7.50
CA ARG A 99 12.18 7.90 6.50
C ARG A 99 13.30 8.56 7.28
N GLU A 100 14.54 8.21 6.97
CA GLU A 100 15.69 8.78 7.64
C GLU A 100 15.63 10.28 7.36
N VAL A 101 15.12 11.03 8.32
CA VAL A 101 15.10 12.47 8.24
C VAL A 101 16.53 12.86 8.57
N THR A 102 17.40 12.84 7.55
CA THR A 102 18.67 13.57 7.58
C THR A 102 18.33 15.06 7.61
N SER A 103 17.85 15.53 8.76
CA SER A 103 17.67 16.95 8.99
C SER A 103 19.06 17.56 9.15
N HIS A 104 19.63 18.04 8.05
CA HIS A 104 20.73 19.02 8.11
C HIS A 104 20.32 20.32 8.84
N ARG A 105 19.04 20.43 9.23
CA ARG A 105 18.45 21.50 10.03
C ARG A 105 18.20 21.10 11.48
N ALA A 106 18.91 20.08 12.00
CA ALA A 106 18.91 19.80 13.43
C ALA A 106 19.49 21.01 14.17
N THR A 107 18.64 21.76 14.86
CA THR A 107 19.03 22.89 15.71
C THR A 107 20.08 22.46 16.73
N SER A 108 20.97 23.36 17.17
CA SER A 108 22.02 23.09 18.18
C SER A 108 21.52 22.38 19.45
N ILE A 109 20.24 22.56 19.79
CA ILE A 109 19.54 21.84 20.88
C ILE A 109 19.63 20.31 20.71
N ALA A 110 19.58 19.79 19.48
CA ALA A 110 19.70 18.36 19.20
C ALA A 110 21.10 17.79 19.49
N HIS A 111 22.14 18.65 19.56
CA HIS A 111 23.51 18.23 19.88
C HIS A 111 23.81 18.24 21.38
N SER A 112 22.90 18.74 22.21
CA SER A 112 23.04 18.67 23.66
C SER A 112 23.12 17.19 24.09
N ARG A 113 24.19 16.81 24.81
CA ARG A 113 24.34 15.45 25.37
C ARG A 113 23.10 15.04 26.17
N LEU A 114 22.52 15.97 26.93
CA LEU A 114 21.32 15.73 27.72
C LEU A 114 20.12 15.35 26.84
N TRP A 115 19.93 16.02 25.71
CA TRP A 115 18.88 15.69 24.75
C TRP A 115 19.14 14.36 24.05
N LYS A 116 20.41 14.06 23.73
CA LYS A 116 20.77 12.76 23.15
C LYS A 116 20.40 11.62 24.10
N THR A 117 20.74 11.73 25.39
CA THR A 117 20.36 10.74 26.41
C THR A 117 18.84 10.65 26.59
N ALA A 118 18.12 11.78 26.60
CA ALA A 118 16.67 11.78 26.73
C ALA A 118 15.97 11.15 25.50
N LEU A 119 16.47 11.43 24.29
CA LEU A 119 15.98 10.80 23.06
C LEU A 119 16.31 9.32 23.03
N ASP A 120 17.51 8.91 23.46
CA ASP A 120 17.91 7.51 23.56
C ASP A 120 17.05 6.75 24.57
N GLN A 121 16.79 7.32 25.75
CA GLN A 121 15.89 6.74 26.75
C GLN A 121 14.46 6.63 26.23
N LYS A 122 13.92 7.68 25.58
CA LYS A 122 12.60 7.64 24.96
C LYS A 122 12.55 6.61 23.84
N SER A 123 13.64 6.45 23.07
CA SER A 123 13.76 5.44 22.02
C SER A 123 13.77 4.02 22.60
N PHE A 124 14.45 3.82 23.74
CA PHE A 124 14.55 2.54 24.42
C PHE A 124 13.21 2.13 25.05
N LEU A 125 12.52 3.06 25.73
CA LEU A 125 11.18 2.83 26.24
C LEU A 125 10.20 2.55 25.10
N ASN A 126 10.33 3.22 23.96
CA ASN A 126 9.52 2.94 22.77
C ASN A 126 9.87 1.58 22.16
N ARG A 127 11.15 1.17 22.14
CA ARG A 127 11.58 -0.16 21.69
C ARG A 127 11.05 -1.25 22.62
N LYS A 128 11.14 -1.07 23.94
CA LYS A 128 10.59 -2.01 24.93
C LYS A 128 9.07 -2.03 24.91
N ALA A 129 8.38 -0.89 24.76
CA ALA A 129 6.93 -0.86 24.61
C ALA A 129 6.49 -1.58 23.32
N ARG A 130 7.22 -1.37 22.21
CA ARG A 130 7.01 -2.14 20.98
C ARG A 130 7.24 -3.63 21.21
N GLN A 131 8.34 -4.03 21.87
CA GLN A 131 8.64 -5.44 22.14
C GLN A 131 7.67 -6.08 23.14
N ALA A 132 7.20 -5.36 24.15
CA ALA A 132 6.29 -5.85 25.18
C ALA A 132 4.83 -5.94 24.69
N ILE A 133 4.42 -5.08 23.75
CA ILE A 133 3.13 -5.20 23.06
C ILE A 133 3.17 -6.31 21.98
N LEU A 134 4.35 -6.65 21.46
CA LEU A 134 4.58 -7.78 20.55
C LEU A 134 4.71 -9.10 21.34
N LEU A 135 3.64 -9.47 22.05
CA LEU A 135 3.39 -10.83 22.52
C LEU A 135 3.45 -11.78 21.32
N THR A 136 4.58 -12.49 21.18
CA THR A 136 5.00 -13.31 20.03
C THR A 136 5.07 -12.52 18.71
N PRO A 137 6.18 -12.54 17.95
CA PRO A 137 6.17 -12.04 16.57
C PRO A 137 5.30 -12.99 15.75
N ASN A 138 3.99 -12.72 15.77
CA ASN A 138 3.04 -13.35 14.89
C ASN A 138 3.53 -13.10 13.46
N SER A 139 3.72 -14.19 12.72
CA SER A 139 4.27 -14.13 11.38
C SER A 139 3.43 -13.21 10.48
N CYS A 140 4.05 -12.68 9.43
CA CYS A 140 3.34 -11.95 8.39
C CYS A 140 2.15 -12.77 7.86
N LEU A 141 2.31 -14.09 7.71
CA LEU A 141 1.23 -14.99 7.30
C LEU A 141 0.08 -15.05 8.31
N TYR A 142 0.37 -15.04 9.61
CA TYR A 142 -0.65 -14.95 10.64
C TYR A 142 -1.45 -13.65 10.50
N TRP A 143 -0.78 -12.52 10.30
CA TRP A 143 -1.45 -11.24 10.11
C TRP A 143 -2.22 -11.16 8.78
N ALA A 144 -1.72 -11.78 7.71
CA ALA A 144 -2.43 -11.89 6.44
C ALA A 144 -3.78 -12.61 6.63
N ASN A 145 -3.81 -13.72 7.36
CA ASN A 145 -5.05 -14.44 7.67
C ASN A 145 -6.01 -13.60 8.54
N ASN A 146 -5.48 -12.90 9.55
CA ASN A 146 -6.31 -12.03 10.39
C ASN A 146 -6.91 -10.85 9.60
N PHE A 147 -6.13 -10.26 8.70
CA PHE A 147 -6.64 -9.25 7.76
C PHE A 147 -7.74 -9.84 6.87
N TYR A 148 -7.49 -10.97 6.22
CA TYR A 148 -8.47 -11.64 5.38
C TYR A 148 -9.79 -11.87 6.14
N MET A 149 -9.73 -12.42 7.36
CA MET A 149 -10.93 -12.65 8.18
C MET A 149 -11.65 -11.35 8.52
N ALA A 150 -10.93 -10.31 8.94
CA ALA A 150 -11.54 -9.02 9.27
C ALA A 150 -12.22 -8.39 8.06
N VAL A 151 -11.55 -8.37 6.91
CA VAL A 151 -12.08 -7.80 5.66
C VAL A 151 -13.23 -8.64 5.12
N HIS A 152 -13.16 -9.96 5.21
CA HIS A 152 -14.23 -10.85 4.78
C HIS A 152 -15.53 -10.62 5.57
N VAL A 153 -15.43 -10.32 6.86
CA VAL A 153 -16.59 -10.06 7.74
C VAL A 153 -17.06 -8.60 7.62
N PHE A 154 -16.17 -7.64 7.83
CA PHE A 154 -16.54 -6.23 7.92
C PHE A 154 -16.62 -5.53 6.56
N GLY A 155 -15.82 -6.00 5.59
CA GLY A 155 -15.76 -5.45 4.25
C GLY A 155 -16.85 -5.96 3.31
N ALA A 156 -17.57 -7.04 3.65
CA ALA A 156 -18.56 -7.64 2.74
C ALA A 156 -19.62 -6.64 2.23
N ARG A 157 -19.94 -5.60 3.00
CA ARG A 157 -20.89 -4.53 2.62
C ARG A 157 -20.32 -3.54 1.59
N SER A 158 -19.01 -3.47 1.47
CA SER A 158 -18.30 -2.60 0.52
C SER A 158 -18.24 -3.19 -0.89
N TYR A 159 -18.58 -4.47 -1.07
CA TYR A 159 -18.68 -5.09 -2.39
C TYR A 159 -19.88 -4.52 -3.16
N SER A 160 -19.60 -3.76 -4.20
CA SER A 160 -20.61 -3.08 -5.01
C SER A 160 -21.30 -4.06 -5.97
N ARG A 161 -22.63 -4.11 -5.90
CA ARG A 161 -23.46 -4.89 -6.83
C ARG A 161 -23.79 -4.12 -8.11
N THR A 162 -23.61 -2.80 -8.09
CA THR A 162 -23.99 -1.87 -9.16
C THR A 162 -22.95 -0.76 -9.22
N THR A 163 -22.22 -0.67 -10.32
CA THR A 163 -21.17 0.34 -10.53
C THR A 163 -21.30 0.86 -11.96
N ASP A 164 -20.99 2.13 -12.22
CA ASP A 164 -20.92 2.64 -13.60
C ASP A 164 -19.66 2.08 -14.29
N PRO A 165 -19.78 1.45 -15.47
CA PRO A 165 -18.61 0.97 -16.23
C PRO A 165 -17.50 2.02 -16.42
N LYS A 166 -17.86 3.31 -16.50
CA LYS A 166 -16.90 4.43 -16.64
C LYS A 166 -16.01 4.57 -15.41
N ASP A 167 -16.51 4.28 -14.23
CA ASP A 167 -15.73 4.35 -12.99
C ASP A 167 -14.66 3.26 -12.91
N CYS A 168 -14.81 2.21 -13.72
CA CYS A 168 -13.92 1.06 -13.82
C CYS A 168 -12.97 1.11 -15.03
N GLN A 169 -13.01 2.19 -15.82
CA GLN A 169 -12.13 2.34 -16.96
C GLN A 169 -10.66 2.36 -16.53
N GLY A 170 -9.84 1.55 -17.19
CA GLY A 170 -8.40 1.47 -16.91
C GLY A 170 -8.05 0.78 -15.60
N LEU A 171 -8.99 0.10 -14.92
CA LEU A 171 -8.69 -0.66 -13.70
C LEU A 171 -8.54 -2.16 -13.92
N LYS A 172 -8.72 -2.64 -15.16
CA LYS A 172 -8.69 -4.08 -15.46
C LYS A 172 -7.38 -4.74 -15.00
N HIS A 173 -6.23 -4.08 -15.13
CA HIS A 173 -4.92 -4.58 -14.69
C HIS A 173 -4.71 -4.54 -13.16
N CYS A 174 -5.63 -3.92 -12.41
CA CYS A 174 -5.64 -3.92 -10.95
C CYS A 174 -6.54 -5.01 -10.36
N LEU A 175 -7.22 -5.79 -11.21
CA LEU A 175 -8.16 -6.82 -10.77
C LEU A 175 -7.50 -8.20 -10.80
N PRO A 176 -7.95 -9.14 -9.97
CA PRO A 176 -7.41 -10.49 -10.00
C PRO A 176 -7.59 -11.12 -11.39
N ASN A 177 -6.58 -11.86 -11.84
CA ASN A 177 -6.48 -12.55 -13.13
C ASN A 177 -6.10 -11.67 -14.35
N HIS A 178 -5.58 -10.47 -14.13
CA HIS A 178 -5.00 -9.60 -15.18
C HIS A 178 -3.62 -9.08 -14.77
#